data_AF-A0A090V820-F1
#
_entry.id   AF-A0A090V820-F1
#
_cell.length_a   1.000
_cell.length_b   1.000
_cell.length_c   1.000
_cell.angle_alpha   90.00
_cell.angle_beta   90.00
_cell.angle_gamma   90.00
#
_symmetry.space_group_name_H-M   'P 1'
#
loop_
_entity.id
_entity.type
_entity.pdbx_description
1 polymer ?
#
loop_
_entity_poly.entity_id
_entity_poly.type
_entity_poly.pdbx_seq_one_letter_code
_entity_poly.pdbx_strand_id
1 'polypeptide(L)'
;MSDNKRVFLVDAFALIFRGYYAFIKNPRINSKGTDTSAILGFMNSLLDVIKRERPDHLAVCFDKGGSADRVEMFEATKPIEMKLRKL
;
A
#
# COMPACT_ATOMS: atom_id res chain seq x y z
N MET A 1 -24.74 10.82 24.36
CA MET A 1 -23.49 10.05 24.19
C MET A 1 -22.85 10.53 22.91
N SER A 2 -21.64 11.10 22.95
CA SER A 2 -20.91 11.44 21.73
C SER A 2 -20.52 10.14 21.04
N ASP A 3 -21.23 9.83 19.97
CA ASP A 3 -20.98 8.68 19.10
C ASP A 3 -19.59 8.90 18.46
N ASN A 4 -18.56 8.35 19.09
CA ASN A 4 -17.17 8.71 18.81
C ASN A 4 -16.70 7.93 17.58
N LYS A 5 -17.13 8.39 16.41
CA LYS A 5 -16.87 7.75 15.13
C LYS A 5 -15.36 7.74 14.85
N ARG A 6 -14.81 6.56 14.58
CA ARG A 6 -13.39 6.37 14.29
C ARG A 6 -13.15 6.40 12.78
N VAL A 7 -12.19 7.22 12.37
CA VAL A 7 -11.74 7.35 10.99
C VAL A 7 -10.33 6.78 10.86
N PHE A 8 -10.14 5.90 9.88
CA PHE A 8 -8.84 5.31 9.57
C PHE A 8 -8.37 5.80 8.21
N LEU A 9 -7.15 6.33 8.19
CA LEU A 9 -6.46 6.74 6.97
C LEU A 9 -5.30 5.76 6.71
N VAL A 10 -5.32 5.13 5.54
CA VAL A 10 -4.37 4.09 5.17
C VAL A 10 -3.50 4.58 4.02
N ASP A 11 -2.18 4.51 4.19
CA ASP A 11 -1.22 4.69 3.10
C ASP A 11 -1.13 3.41 2.27
N ALA A 12 -1.57 3.50 1.00
CA ALA A 12 -1.59 2.36 0.10
C ALA A 12 -0.18 1.84 -0.22
N PHE A 13 0.78 2.73 -0.50
CA PHE A 13 2.12 2.31 -0.94
C PHE A 13 2.89 1.64 0.18
N ALA A 14 2.78 2.15 1.42
CA ALA A 14 3.38 1.51 2.58
C ALA A 14 2.89 0.06 2.75
N LEU A 15 1.59 -0.19 2.59
CA LEU A 15 1.02 -1.53 2.69
C LEU A 15 1.36 -2.42 1.48
N ILE A 16 1.33 -1.88 0.26
CA ILE A 16 1.73 -2.61 -0.95
C ILE A 16 3.20 -3.04 -0.86
N PHE A 17 4.07 -2.15 -0.41
CA PHE A 17 5.49 -2.45 -0.19
C PHE A 17 5.64 -3.59 0.81
N ARG A 18 5.01 -3.47 1.99
CA ARG A 18 5.02 -4.53 3.00
C ARG A 18 4.52 -5.86 2.44
N GLY A 19 3.44 -5.84 1.66
CA GLY A 19 2.90 -7.03 0.99
C GLY A 19 3.86 -7.65 -0.01
N TYR A 20 4.49 -6.84 -0.86
CA TYR A 20 5.47 -7.28 -1.85
C TYR A 20 6.68 -7.97 -1.18
N TYR A 21 7.26 -7.34 -0.15
CA TYR A 21 8.43 -7.90 0.54
C TYR A 21 8.13 -9.17 1.34
N ALA A 22 6.90 -9.34 1.82
CA ALA A 22 6.49 -10.56 2.51
C ALA A 22 6.53 -11.80 1.59
N PHE A 23 6.32 -11.60 0.28
CA PHE A 23 6.22 -12.67 -0.71
C PHE A 23 7.36 -12.68 -1.74
N ILE A 24 8.36 -11.81 -1.60
CA ILE A 24 9.47 -11.66 -2.58
C ILE A 24 10.26 -12.96 -2.81
N LYS A 25 10.34 -13.83 -1.81
CA LYS A 25 11.03 -15.13 -1.89
C LYS A 25 10.16 -16.23 -2.49
N ASN A 26 8.84 -16.09 -2.47
CA ASN A 26 7.90 -17.08 -2.99
C ASN A 26 6.65 -16.37 -3.56
N PRO A 27 6.77 -15.84 -4.80
CA PRO A 27 5.71 -15.04 -5.39
C PRO A 27 4.47 -15.89 -5.69
N ARG A 28 3.30 -15.30 -5.48
CA ARG A 28 2.00 -15.92 -5.76
C ARG A 28 1.60 -15.61 -7.21
N ILE A 29 1.83 -16.59 -8.07
CA ILE A 29 1.48 -16.51 -9.49
C ILE A 29 0.09 -17.10 -9.72
N ASN A 30 -0.77 -16.38 -10.45
CA ASN A 30 -2.08 -16.88 -10.84
C ASN A 30 -2.00 -17.80 -12.07
N SER A 31 -3.12 -18.40 -12.49
CA SER A 31 -3.17 -19.27 -13.67
C SER A 31 -2.81 -18.59 -15.00
N LYS A 32 -2.74 -17.25 -15.03
CA LYS A 32 -2.35 -16.44 -16.19
C LYS A 32 -0.87 -16.02 -16.15
N GLY A 33 -0.09 -16.48 -15.15
CA GLY A 33 1.32 -16.13 -15.01
C GLY A 33 1.57 -14.76 -14.37
N THR A 34 0.56 -14.08 -13.84
CA THR A 34 0.70 -12.75 -13.22
C THR A 34 1.06 -12.87 -11.74
N ASP A 35 2.03 -12.08 -11.28
CA ASP A 35 2.35 -11.95 -9.85
C ASP A 35 1.26 -11.16 -9.12
N THR A 36 0.64 -11.81 -8.14
CA THR A 36 -0.45 -11.28 -7.31
C THR A 36 -0.03 -11.05 -5.87
N SER A 37 1.25 -11.23 -5.55
CA SER A 37 1.82 -11.18 -4.21
C SER A 37 1.54 -9.86 -3.48
N ALA A 38 1.80 -8.73 -4.17
CA ALA A 38 1.62 -7.41 -3.60
C ALA A 38 0.15 -7.13 -3.28
N ILE A 39 -0.76 -7.49 -4.20
CA ILE A 39 -2.21 -7.35 -4.03
C ILE A 39 -2.68 -8.21 -2.85
N LEU A 40 -2.24 -9.47 -2.79
CA LEU A 40 -2.61 -10.39 -1.71
C LEU A 40 -2.14 -9.88 -0.35
N GLY A 41 -0.89 -9.42 -0.25
CA GLY A 41 -0.33 -8.88 0.99
C GLY A 41 -1.01 -7.59 1.44
N PHE A 42 -1.31 -6.70 0.50
CA PHE A 42 -2.09 -5.49 0.76
C PHE A 42 -3.49 -5.82 1.30
N MET A 43 -4.23 -6.68 0.59
CA MET A 43 -5.61 -7.03 0.96
C MET A 43 -5.69 -7.74 2.30
N ASN A 44 -4.76 -8.67 2.60
CA ASN A 44 -4.72 -9.32 3.91
C ASN A 44 -4.49 -8.32 5.04
N SER A 45 -3.54 -7.39 4.86
CA SER A 45 -3.24 -6.36 5.86
C SER A 45 -4.43 -5.42 6.07
N LEU A 46 -5.09 -5.01 4.98
CA LEU A 46 -6.26 -4.12 5.03
C LEU A 46 -7.45 -4.79 5.72
N LEU A 47 -7.73 -6.05 5.37
CA LEU A 47 -8.81 -6.84 5.97
C LEU A 47 -8.57 -7.07 7.47
N ASP A 48 -7.33 -7.29 7.89
CA ASP A 48 -6.98 -7.43 9.30
C ASP A 48 -7.28 -6.14 10.09
N VAL A 49 -6.94 -4.97 9.54
CA VAL A 49 -7.27 -3.68 10.16
C VAL A 49 -8.78 -3.49 10.28
N ILE A 50 -9.53 -3.74 9.20
CA ILE A 50 -11.00 -3.62 9.20
C ILE A 50 -11.63 -4.53 10.25
N LYS A 51 -11.18 -5.80 10.34
CA LYS A 51 -11.73 -6.79 11.26
C LYS A 51 -11.42 -6.49 12.72
N ARG A 52 -10.19 -6.05 13.00
CA ARG A 52 -9.72 -5.77 14.38
C ARG A 52 -10.26 -4.45 14.90
N GLU A 53 -10.15 -3.41 14.08
CA GLU A 53 -10.44 -2.06 14.53
C GLU A 53 -11.90 -1.67 14.34
N ARG A 54 -12.63 -2.31 13.40
CA ARG A 54 -14.03 -1.99 13.06
C ARG A 54 -14.25 -0.47 12.94
N PRO A 55 -13.57 0.19 11.99
CA PRO A 55 -13.70 1.62 11.81
C PRO A 55 -15.07 1.98 11.24
N ASP A 56 -15.58 3.15 11.61
CA ASP A 56 -16.80 3.71 11.03
C ASP A 56 -16.54 4.26 9.62
N HIS A 57 -15.33 4.78 9.40
CA HIS A 57 -14.88 5.30 8.11
C HIS A 57 -13.45 4.83 7.83
N LEU A 58 -13.22 4.43 6.59
CA LEU A 58 -11.91 3.99 6.10
C LEU A 58 -11.62 4.71 4.78
N ALA A 59 -10.48 5.38 4.71
CA ALA A 59 -9.98 5.98 3.48
C ALA A 59 -8.60 5.42 3.15
N VAL A 60 -8.41 5.03 1.90
CA VAL A 60 -7.11 4.56 1.38
C VAL A 60 -6.54 5.65 0.48
N CYS A 61 -5.40 6.19 0.86
CA CYS A 61 -4.70 7.22 0.13
C CYS A 61 -3.72 6.58 -0.85
N PHE A 62 -3.95 6.83 -2.14
CA PHE A 62 -2.99 6.56 -3.20
C PHE A 62 -2.31 7.87 -3.57
N ASP A 63 -1.00 7.96 -3.35
CA ASP A 63 -0.24 9.10 -3.86
C ASP A 63 -0.21 9.01 -5.41
N LYS A 64 -0.62 10.08 -6.09
CA LYS A 64 -0.73 10.10 -7.56
C LYS A 64 0.61 10.34 -8.26
N GLY A 65 1.71 10.25 -7.52
CA GLY A 65 3.04 10.59 -7.97
C GLY A 65 3.41 11.96 -7.43
N GLY A 66 4.32 11.97 -6.45
CA GLY A 66 4.85 13.19 -5.86
C GLY A 66 5.17 14.26 -6.91
N SER A 67 4.86 15.50 -6.55
CA SER A 67 5.13 16.71 -7.33
C SER A 67 6.48 16.63 -8.03
N ALA A 68 6.53 16.96 -9.32
CA ALA A 68 7.78 17.06 -10.09
C ALA A 68 8.85 17.89 -9.33
N ASP A 69 8.38 18.88 -8.57
CA ASP A 69 9.16 19.74 -7.67
C ASP A 69 10.04 18.98 -6.65
N ARG A 70 9.62 17.80 -6.16
CA ARG A 70 10.42 17.02 -5.20
C ARG A 70 11.46 16.13 -5.86
N VAL A 71 11.27 15.79 -7.14
CA VAL A 71 12.20 14.95 -7.92
C VAL A 71 13.41 15.79 -8.36
N GLU A 72 13.19 17.07 -8.71
CA GLU A 72 14.29 17.99 -9.05
C GLU A 72 15.18 18.34 -7.84
N MET A 73 14.62 18.39 -6.63
CA MET A 73 15.39 18.77 -5.42
C MET A 73 16.28 17.65 -4.85
N PHE A 74 16.09 16.39 -5.25
CA PHE A 74 16.82 15.23 -4.71
C PHE A 74 17.24 14.26 -5.82
N GLU A 75 18.17 14.67 -6.69
CA GLU A 75 18.79 13.79 -7.69
C GLU A 75 19.54 12.58 -7.07
N ALA A 76 19.92 12.66 -5.79
CA ALA A 76 20.83 11.71 -5.16
C ALA A 76 20.18 10.52 -4.44
N THR A 77 18.85 10.40 -4.36
CA THR A 77 18.24 9.25 -3.66
C THR A 77 16.91 8.87 -4.27
N LYS A 78 16.92 7.92 -5.22
CA LYS A 78 15.70 7.29 -5.72
C LYS A 78 15.11 6.43 -4.59
N PRO A 79 13.95 6.79 -4.01
CA PRO A 79 13.33 5.97 -2.99
C PRO A 79 12.88 4.66 -3.64
N ILE A 80 12.97 3.54 -2.91
CA ILE A 80 12.56 2.21 -3.41
C ILE A 80 11.09 2.22 -3.88
N GLU A 81 10.29 3.12 -3.31
CA GLU A 81 8.90 3.42 -3.70
C GLU A 81 8.74 3.81 -5.19
N MET A 82 9.72 4.50 -5.79
CA MET A 82 9.68 4.80 -7.23
C MET A 82 9.76 3.55 -8.12
N LYS A 83 10.26 2.42 -7.62
CA LYS A 83 10.43 1.19 -8.39
C LYS A 83 9.10 0.46 -8.61
N LEU A 84 8.17 0.56 -7.65
CA LEU A 84 6.81 0.02 -7.75
C LEU A 84 5.92 0.85 -8.68
N ARG A 85 6.20 2.14 -8.87
CA ARG A 85 5.47 3.00 -9.83
C ARG A 85 5.57 2.54 -11.30
N LYS A 86 6.50 1.65 -11.62
CA LYS A 86 6.72 1.10 -12.97
C LYS A 86 6.19 -0.32 -13.15
N LEU A 87 5.66 -0.94 -12.08
CA LEU A 87 4.92 -2.20 -12.15
C LEU A 87 3.44 -1.92 -12.36
#